data_AF-A0A8S9SVJ4-F1
#
_entry.id   AF-A0A8S9SVJ4-F1
#
_cell.length_a   1.000
_cell.length_b   1.000
_cell.length_c   1.000
_cell.angle_alpha   90.00
_cell.angle_beta   90.00
_cell.angle_gamma   90.00
#
_symmetry.space_group_name_H-M   'P 1'
#
loop_
_entity.id
_entity.type
_entity.pdbx_description
1 polymer ?
#
loop_
_entity_poly.entity_id
_entity_poly.type
_entity_poly.pdbx_seq_one_letter_code
_entity_poly.pdbx_strand_id
1 'polypeptide(L)' 'MKPEQGGEISAIAMTAYAAEIDYQQAIAVGFQLHIPKSVEPEELVRAIQSLNGK' A
#
# COMPACT_ATOMS: atom_id res chain seq x y z
N MET A 1 4.09 -17.85 -5.27
CA MET A 1 3.30 -16.70 -5.70
C MET A 1 4.20 -15.46 -5.30
N LYS A 2 4.56 -14.49 -6.18
CA LYS A 2 5.23 -13.14 -5.99
C LYS A 2 4.67 -12.34 -4.78
N PRO A 3 4.90 -11.05 -4.55
CA PRO A 3 4.16 -10.21 -3.56
C PRO A 3 3.06 -9.39 -4.22
N GLU A 4 3.42 -9.01 -5.44
CA GLU A 4 2.64 -8.99 -6.67
C GLU A 4 2.20 -10.42 -7.10
N GLN A 5 2.08 -11.32 -6.10
CA GLN A 5 1.46 -12.64 -6.04
C GLN A 5 1.62 -13.12 -4.55
N GLY A 6 1.55 -12.26 -3.50
CA GLY A 6 1.93 -12.48 -2.09
C GLY A 6 1.11 -13.51 -1.34
N GLY A 7 0.74 -14.61 -2.00
CA GLY A 7 -0.53 -15.25 -1.80
C GLY A 7 -1.64 -14.20 -1.65
N GLU A 8 -2.42 -14.37 -0.60
CA GLU A 8 -3.46 -13.45 -0.13
C GLU A 8 -2.95 -12.49 0.97
N ILE A 9 -1.64 -12.31 1.13
CA ILE A 9 -1.10 -11.39 2.15
C ILE A 9 -1.32 -9.95 1.69
N SER A 10 -2.07 -9.19 2.49
CA SER A 10 -2.30 -7.77 2.27
C SER A 10 -0.99 -6.97 2.34
N ALA A 11 -0.80 -6.04 1.38
CA ALA A 11 0.40 -5.23 1.23
C ALA A 11 0.06 -3.75 0.94
N ILE A 12 0.90 -2.85 1.45
CA ILE A 12 0.84 -1.40 1.21
C ILE A 12 2.11 -0.98 0.47
N ALA A 13 1.96 -0.32 -0.67
CA ALA A 13 3.08 0.31 -1.37
C ALA A 13 3.46 1.62 -0.69
N MET A 14 4.74 1.85 -0.41
CA MET A 14 5.23 3.10 0.18
C MET A 14 6.29 3.76 -0.70
N THR A 15 6.02 4.99 -1.16
CA THR A 15 6.89 5.71 -2.10
C THR A 15 7.42 7.00 -1.49
N ALA A 16 8.59 7.46 -1.93
CA ALA A 16 9.20 8.69 -1.40
C ALA A 16 8.72 9.97 -2.11
N TYR A 17 8.06 9.82 -3.26
CA TYR A 17 7.53 10.91 -4.07
C TYR A 17 6.12 10.50 -4.49
N ALA A 18 5.13 11.36 -4.23
CA ALA A 18 3.71 11.07 -4.44
C ALA A 18 3.27 11.49 -5.83
N ALA A 19 3.84 10.92 -6.90
CA ALA A 19 3.27 11.17 -8.22
C ALA A 19 2.03 10.30 -8.40
N GLU A 20 1.01 10.83 -9.07
CA GLU A 20 -0.21 10.08 -9.41
C GLU A 20 0.13 8.76 -10.14
N ILE A 21 1.20 8.79 -10.95
CA ILE A 21 1.68 7.59 -11.66
C ILE A 21 2.18 6.49 -10.71
N ASP A 22 2.76 6.84 -9.56
CA ASP A 22 3.25 5.88 -8.57
C ASP A 22 2.07 5.19 -7.86
N TYR A 23 1.00 5.95 -7.58
CA TYR A 23 -0.25 5.38 -7.09
C TYR A 23 -0.87 4.42 -8.12
N GLN A 24 -1.02 4.85 -9.37
CA GLN A 24 -1.61 4.03 -10.43
C GLN A 24 -0.81 2.75 -10.66
N GLN A 25 0.52 2.82 -10.64
CA GLN A 25 1.38 1.64 -10.77
C GLN A 25 1.24 0.70 -9.57
N ALA A 26 1.24 1.21 -8.35
CA ALA A 26 1.09 0.40 -7.14
C ALA A 26 -0.23 -0.38 -7.15
N ILE A 27 -1.34 0.27 -7.48
CA ILE A 27 -2.63 -0.41 -7.55
C ILE A 27 -2.66 -1.41 -8.71
N ALA A 28 -2.10 -1.06 -9.87
CA ALA A 28 -2.07 -1.95 -11.04
C ALA A 28 -1.30 -3.25 -10.83
N VAL A 29 -0.27 -3.26 -9.96
CA VAL A 29 0.51 -4.46 -9.65
C VAL A 29 -0.04 -5.26 -8.46
N GLY A 30 -1.15 -4.82 -7.87
CA GLY A 30 -1.91 -5.59 -6.87
C GLY A 30 -1.69 -5.20 -5.41
N PHE A 31 -1.12 -4.02 -5.13
CA PHE A 31 -1.14 -3.47 -3.77
C PHE A 31 -2.55 -3.00 -3.40
N GLN A 32 -2.95 -3.20 -2.14
CA GLN A 32 -4.27 -2.78 -1.66
C GLN A 32 -4.32 -1.28 -1.37
N LEU A 33 -3.19 -0.71 -0.96
CA LEU A 33 -3.05 0.71 -0.64
C LEU A 33 -1.69 1.24 -1.09
N HIS A 34 -1.63 2.54 -1.31
CA HIS A 34 -0.39 3.27 -1.59
C HIS A 34 -0.29 4.48 -0.66
N ILE A 35 0.86 4.62 0.00
CA ILE A 35 1.13 5.67 0.98
C ILE A 35 2.43 6.38 0.61
N PRO A 36 2.40 7.69 0.30
CA PRO A 36 3.62 8.44 0.12
C PRO A 36 4.28 8.78 1.46
N LYS A 37 5.61 8.97 1.47
CA LYS A 37 6.32 9.63 2.57
C LYS A 37 6.14 11.15 2.46
N SER A 38 6.04 11.92 3.53
CA SER A 38 6.07 11.60 4.96
C SER A 38 4.68 11.28 5.49
N VAL A 39 4.40 10.00 5.76
CA VAL A 39 3.13 9.59 6.36
C VAL A 39 3.19 9.75 7.87
N GLU A 40 2.11 10.25 8.47
CA GLU A 40 1.99 10.30 9.92
C GLU A 40 1.84 8.87 10.49
N PRO A 41 2.50 8.53 11.61
CA PRO A 41 2.42 7.18 12.18
C PRO A 41 0.98 6.72 12.44
N GLU A 42 0.09 7.63 12.82
CA GLU A 42 -1.33 7.34 13.05
C GLU A 42 -2.06 6.94 11.75
N GLU A 43 -1.73 7.59 10.64
CA GLU A 43 -2.27 7.27 9.32
C GLU A 43 -1.77 5.91 8.84
N LEU A 44 -0.50 5.59 9.10
CA LEU A 44 0.05 4.27 8.83
C LEU A 44 -0.65 3.17 9.65
N VAL A 45 -0.90 3.41 10.94
CA VAL A 45 -1.63 2.45 11.79
C VAL A 45 -3.06 2.23 11.27
N ARG A 46 -3.77 3.29 10.89
CA ARG A 46 -5.10 3.19 10.28
C ARG A 46 -5.09 2.40 8.97
N ALA A 47 -4.09 2.63 8.13
CA ALA A 47 -3.93 1.90 6.89
C ALA A 47 -3.62 0.41 7.11
N ILE A 48 -2.87 0.07 8.17
CA ILE A 48 -2.65 -1.33 8.54
C ILE A 48 -3.95 -1.95 9.08
N GLN A 49 -4.72 -1.22 9.89
CA GLN A 49 -6.01 -1.69 10.40
C GLN A 49 -7.01 -1.98 9.28
N SER A 50 -7.06 -1.14 8.23
CA SER A 50 -7.98 -1.34 7.11
C SER A 50 -7.65 -2.59 6.28
N LEU A 51 -6.40 -3.08 6.33
CA LEU A 51 -5.99 -4.31 5.65
C LEU A 51 -6.30 -5.61 6.42
N ASN A 52 -6.56 -5.53 7.72
CA ASN A 52 -6.83 -6.69 8.58
C ASN A 52 -8.33 -6.95 8.81
N GLY A 53 -9.21 -6.25 8.07
CA GLY A 53 -10.67 -6.37 8.20
C GLY A 53 -11.24 -7.67 7.66
N LYS A 54 -11.13 -8.75 8.45
CA LYS A 54 -12.18 -9.74 8.64
C LYS A 54 -12.81 -9.54 10.02
#